data_AF-A0A9D3UJE7-F1
#
_entry.id   AF-A0A9D3UJE7-F1
#
_cell.length_a   1.000
_cell.length_b   1.000
_cell.length_c   1.000
_cell.angle_alpha   90.00
_cell.angle_beta   90.00
_cell.angle_gamma   90.00
#
_symmetry.space_group_name_H-M   'P 1'
#
loop_
_entity.id
_entity.type
_entity.pdbx_description
1 polymer ?
#
loop_
_entity_poly.entity_id
_entity_poly.type
_entity_poly.pdbx_seq_one_letter_code
_entity_poly.pdbx_strand_id
1 'polypeptide(L)'
;MVVHSDQQPRMTFKDKLLGGSGDSSDGNIGGNLRRNECKFEILDGDVNTPIVNGIPAIAFSDRIKDLLFKEMERTVILKLLGRNIGYNVLDNCVLNPWKPAKSFHLMDITNGYFLVKFQETDDYNKVLTQGLRIIFGQYFTVQRGRNLLILHSLIPAW
;
A
#
# COMPACT_ATOMS: atom_id res chain seq x y z
N MET A 1 22.71 -48.74 -30.95
CA MET A 1 21.51 -48.35 -30.19
C MET A 1 21.77 -46.93 -29.68
N VAL A 2 21.20 -45.92 -30.33
CA VAL A 2 21.46 -44.50 -30.04
C VAL A 2 20.37 -44.00 -29.10
N VAL A 3 20.77 -43.46 -27.94
CA VAL A 3 19.87 -42.85 -26.96
C VAL A 3 19.90 -41.33 -27.22
N HIS A 4 18.78 -40.75 -27.67
CA HIS A 4 18.61 -39.30 -27.70
C HIS A 4 18.17 -38.81 -26.31
N SER A 5 18.98 -37.95 -25.69
CA SER A 5 18.58 -37.20 -24.50
C SER A 5 17.89 -35.91 -24.92
N ASP A 6 16.59 -35.81 -24.66
CA ASP A 6 15.79 -34.61 -24.92
C ASP A 6 15.98 -33.64 -23.74
N GLN A 7 16.80 -32.60 -23.91
CA GLN A 7 16.89 -31.49 -22.95
C GLN A 7 15.86 -30.43 -23.33
N GLN A 8 14.79 -30.32 -22.55
CA GLN A 8 13.85 -29.21 -22.70
C GLN A 8 14.51 -27.87 -22.35
N PRO A 9 14.29 -26.80 -23.13
CA PRO A 9 14.86 -25.49 -22.84
C PRO A 9 14.24 -24.91 -21.55
N ARG A 10 15.08 -24.64 -20.55
CA ARG A 10 14.66 -23.84 -19.38
C ARG A 10 14.55 -22.38 -19.81
N MET A 11 13.31 -21.90 -19.98
CA MET A 11 13.04 -20.47 -20.09
C MET A 11 13.58 -19.73 -18.87
N THR A 12 14.29 -18.64 -19.12
CA THR A 12 14.84 -17.81 -18.05
C THR A 12 13.77 -16.87 -17.51
N PHE A 13 13.97 -16.39 -16.28
CA PHE A 13 13.06 -15.43 -15.65
C PHE A 13 12.86 -14.15 -16.50
N LYS A 14 13.89 -13.76 -17.25
CA LYS A 14 13.85 -12.62 -18.19
C LYS A 14 12.84 -12.85 -19.33
N ASP A 15 12.77 -14.08 -19.85
CA ASP A 15 11.86 -14.44 -20.95
C ASP A 15 10.39 -14.44 -20.50
N LYS A 16 10.12 -14.71 -19.21
CA LYS A 16 8.77 -14.60 -18.64
C LYS A 16 8.28 -13.16 -18.52
N LEU A 17 9.18 -12.20 -18.29
CA LEU A 17 8.81 -10.79 -18.13
C LEU A 17 8.53 -10.08 -19.46
N LEU A 18 9.13 -10.56 -20.56
CA LEU A 18 9.01 -9.91 -21.87
C LEU A 18 7.79 -10.37 -22.69
N GLY A 19 6.88 -11.13 -22.08
CA GLY A 19 5.55 -11.40 -22.65
C GLY A 19 5.59 -12.20 -23.94
N GLY A 20 5.80 -13.51 -23.84
CA GLY A 20 5.46 -14.43 -24.92
C GLY A 20 3.94 -14.48 -25.11
N SER A 21 3.45 -13.98 -26.24
CA SER A 21 2.03 -14.05 -26.62
C SER A 21 1.54 -15.49 -26.73
N GLY A 22 0.62 -15.87 -25.85
CA GLY A 22 -0.13 -17.11 -25.86
C GLY A 22 -1.40 -16.93 -25.03
N ASP A 23 -2.53 -17.20 -25.64
CA ASP A 23 -3.88 -16.74 -25.30
C ASP A 23 -4.54 -17.44 -24.08
N SER A 24 -5.37 -16.65 -23.37
CA SER A 24 -6.54 -17.00 -22.53
C SER A 24 -6.41 -17.87 -21.27
N SER A 25 -6.63 -17.27 -20.08
CA SER A 25 -7.91 -17.35 -19.35
C SER A 25 -7.87 -16.68 -17.96
N ASP A 26 -8.83 -15.78 -17.76
CA ASP A 26 -9.47 -15.28 -16.53
C ASP A 26 -8.70 -15.28 -15.19
N GLY A 27 -8.45 -14.06 -14.71
CA GLY A 27 -7.90 -13.76 -13.40
C GLY A 27 -8.25 -12.32 -13.06
N ASN A 28 -9.49 -12.11 -12.63
CA ASN A 28 -10.03 -10.85 -12.14
C ASN A 28 -9.21 -10.30 -10.95
N ILE A 29 -8.12 -9.59 -11.23
CA ILE A 29 -7.51 -8.62 -10.31
C ILE A 29 -7.96 -7.25 -10.76
N GLY A 30 -9.27 -7.02 -10.61
CA GLY A 30 -9.90 -5.71 -10.70
C GLY A 30 -9.54 -4.85 -9.49
N GLY A 31 -8.25 -4.51 -9.36
CA GLY A 31 -7.83 -3.36 -8.59
C GLY A 31 -8.29 -2.12 -9.33
N ASN A 32 -9.57 -1.76 -9.16
CA ASN A 32 -10.15 -0.58 -9.76
C ASN A 32 -9.62 0.66 -9.01
N LEU A 33 -8.33 0.94 -9.18
CA LEU A 33 -7.77 2.27 -9.00
C LEU A 33 -8.45 3.11 -10.05
N ARG A 34 -9.54 3.77 -9.67
CA ARG A 34 -10.22 4.74 -10.51
C ARG A 34 -9.16 5.69 -11.05
N ARG A 35 -8.81 5.48 -12.32
CA ARG A 35 -7.78 6.17 -13.07
C ARG A 35 -8.23 7.61 -13.25
N ASN A 36 -8.02 8.43 -12.23
CA ASN A 36 -7.87 9.85 -12.45
C ASN A 36 -6.53 9.98 -13.19
N GLU A 37 -6.58 10.16 -14.50
CA GLU A 37 -5.41 10.32 -15.37
C GLU A 37 -4.69 11.65 -15.10
N CYS A 38 -4.29 11.91 -13.86
CA CYS A 38 -3.13 12.77 -13.62
C CYS A 38 -1.91 11.89 -13.86
N LYS A 39 -1.53 11.71 -15.13
CA LYS A 39 -0.27 11.06 -15.50
C LYS A 39 0.84 11.87 -14.84
N PHE A 40 1.32 11.41 -13.69
CA PHE A 40 2.39 12.03 -12.96
C PHE A 40 3.72 11.54 -13.53
N GLU A 41 4.64 12.47 -13.78
CA GLU A 41 5.98 12.17 -14.28
C GLU A 41 7.00 12.60 -13.23
N ILE A 42 7.84 11.66 -12.79
CA ILE A 42 8.99 11.94 -11.92
C ILE A 42 10.02 12.66 -12.79
N LEU A 43 10.39 13.89 -12.42
CA LEU A 43 11.40 14.66 -13.13
C LEU A 43 12.78 14.50 -12.48
N ASP A 44 13.81 14.93 -13.20
CA ASP A 44 15.15 15.05 -12.63
C ASP A 44 15.14 16.00 -11.42
N GLY A 45 15.82 15.61 -10.35
CA GLY A 45 15.83 16.32 -9.05
C GLY A 45 14.64 16.05 -8.12
N ASP A 46 13.61 15.29 -8.53
CA ASP A 46 12.47 14.94 -7.67
C ASP A 46 12.81 13.91 -6.58
N VAL A 47 13.77 13.03 -6.87
CA VAL A 47 14.24 12.01 -5.96
C VAL A 47 15.76 12.13 -5.90
N ASN A 48 16.26 12.41 -4.71
CA ASN A 48 17.69 12.50 -4.43
C ASN A 48 18.07 11.40 -3.44
N THR A 49 19.28 10.87 -3.55
CA THR A 49 19.79 9.82 -2.66
C THR A 49 21.00 10.28 -1.87
N PRO A 50 20.86 11.27 -0.98
CA PRO A 50 21.99 11.78 -0.21
C PRO A 50 22.52 10.72 0.76
N ILE A 51 23.80 10.79 1.07
CA ILE A 51 24.41 10.03 2.17
C ILE A 51 24.38 10.93 3.40
N VAL A 52 23.62 10.53 4.43
CA VAL A 52 23.51 11.26 5.70
C VAL A 52 24.13 10.38 6.79
N ASN A 53 25.19 10.86 7.45
CA ASN A 53 25.93 10.11 8.47
C ASN A 53 26.41 8.73 8.00
N GLY A 54 26.82 8.61 6.74
CA GLY A 54 27.26 7.34 6.15
C GLY A 54 26.12 6.40 5.73
N ILE A 55 24.85 6.80 5.93
CA ILE A 55 23.68 6.01 5.59
C ILE A 55 23.02 6.61 4.33
N PRO A 56 22.77 5.83 3.27
CA PRO A 56 22.02 6.31 2.12
C PRO A 56 20.58 6.59 2.52
N ALA A 57 20.12 7.81 2.25
CA ALA A 57 18.76 8.26 2.49
C ALA A 57 18.04 8.51 1.15
N ILE A 58 16.71 8.46 1.16
CA ILE A 58 15.88 8.85 0.01
C ILE A 58 15.21 10.17 0.38
N ALA A 59 15.47 11.21 -0.41
CA ALA A 59 14.91 12.54 -0.23
C ALA A 59 14.03 12.89 -1.43
N PHE A 60 12.81 13.34 -1.15
CA PHE A 60 11.85 13.78 -2.16
C PHE A 60 11.84 15.31 -2.27
N SER A 61 11.63 15.83 -3.49
CA SER A 61 11.32 17.25 -3.70
C SER A 61 9.98 17.61 -3.04
N ASP A 62 9.76 18.89 -2.76
CA ASP A 62 8.51 19.33 -2.13
C ASP A 62 7.29 19.07 -3.03
N ARG A 63 7.46 19.15 -4.35
CA ARG A 63 6.41 18.77 -5.30
C ARG A 63 5.99 17.30 -5.15
N ILE A 64 6.95 16.39 -5.01
CA ILE A 64 6.65 14.96 -4.77
C ILE A 64 5.96 14.77 -3.43
N LYS A 65 6.44 15.45 -2.38
CA LYS A 65 5.81 15.38 -1.06
C LYS A 65 4.35 15.83 -1.11
N ASP A 66 4.06 16.94 -1.77
CA ASP A 66 2.70 17.47 -1.92
C ASP A 66 1.79 16.49 -2.67
N LEU A 67 2.31 15.85 -3.72
CA LEU A 67 1.58 14.81 -4.43
C LEU A 67 1.28 13.61 -3.53
N LEU A 68 2.28 13.12 -2.78
CA LEU A 68 2.12 12.01 -1.84
C LEU A 68 1.10 12.36 -0.75
N PHE A 69 1.16 13.59 -0.20
CA PHE A 69 0.19 14.06 0.78
C PHE A 69 -1.23 14.13 0.22
N LYS A 70 -1.37 14.59 -1.03
CA LYS A 70 -2.65 14.63 -1.74
C LYS A 70 -3.19 13.23 -2.01
N GLU A 71 -2.35 12.29 -2.41
CA GLU A 71 -2.78 10.90 -2.63
C GLU A 71 -3.17 10.17 -1.35
N MET A 72 -2.56 10.56 -0.23
CA MET A 72 -2.90 10.05 1.11
C MET A 72 -4.06 10.80 1.76
N GLU A 73 -4.69 11.74 1.06
CA GLU A 73 -5.91 12.39 1.53
C GLU A 73 -7.02 11.35 1.73
N ARG A 74 -7.80 11.50 2.82
CA ARG A 74 -8.85 10.54 3.24
C ARG A 74 -8.34 9.11 3.45
N THR A 75 -7.05 8.93 3.71
CA THR A 75 -6.47 7.63 4.05
C THR A 75 -6.23 7.54 5.55
N VAL A 76 -6.60 6.42 6.16
CA VAL A 76 -6.25 6.07 7.54
C VAL A 76 -5.29 4.89 7.57
N ILE A 77 -4.42 4.87 8.56
CA ILE A 77 -3.55 3.75 8.89
C ILE A 77 -4.15 3.03 10.07
N LEU A 78 -4.28 1.72 9.92
CA LEU A 78 -4.86 0.83 10.88
C LEU A 78 -3.81 -0.16 11.38
N LYS A 79 -3.77 -0.40 12.69
CA LYS A 79 -2.93 -1.43 13.29
C LYS A 79 -3.54 -1.97 14.58
N LEU A 80 -3.55 -3.28 14.71
CA LEU A 80 -3.83 -3.95 15.98
C LEU A 80 -2.52 -4.06 16.78
N LEU A 81 -2.55 -3.65 18.04
CA LEU A 81 -1.37 -3.71 18.92
C LEU A 81 -1.23 -5.10 19.54
N GLY A 82 0.01 -5.55 19.69
CA GLY A 82 0.36 -6.81 20.35
C GLY A 82 0.35 -8.06 19.44
N ARG A 83 -0.35 -8.05 18.30
CA ARG A 83 -0.22 -9.08 17.26
C ARG A 83 -0.71 -8.58 15.91
N ASN A 84 -0.33 -9.29 14.86
CA ASN A 84 -0.84 -9.05 13.51
C ASN A 84 -2.22 -9.69 13.34
N ILE A 85 -3.08 -9.01 12.58
CA ILE A 85 -4.40 -9.48 12.18
C ILE A 85 -4.37 -9.71 10.66
N GLY A 86 -5.03 -10.77 10.18
CA GLY A 86 -5.15 -11.02 8.75
C GLY A 86 -6.22 -10.14 8.09
N TYR A 87 -6.07 -9.90 6.78
CA TYR A 87 -6.98 -9.07 5.97
C TYR A 87 -8.46 -9.39 6.20
N ASN A 88 -8.86 -10.66 6.08
CA ASN A 88 -10.27 -11.07 6.22
C ASN A 88 -10.84 -10.78 7.61
N VAL A 89 -10.01 -10.89 8.65
CA VAL A 89 -10.45 -10.62 10.03
C VAL A 89 -10.57 -9.11 10.25
N LEU A 90 -9.64 -8.33 9.68
CA LEU A 90 -9.72 -6.87 9.72
C LEU A 90 -11.00 -6.36 9.04
N ASP A 91 -11.26 -6.84 7.83
CA ASP A 91 -12.44 -6.45 7.06
C ASP A 91 -13.74 -6.76 7.83
N ASN A 92 -13.84 -7.96 8.39
CA ASN A 92 -15.01 -8.39 9.15
C ASN A 92 -15.17 -7.70 10.52
N CYS A 93 -14.08 -7.49 11.27
CA CYS A 93 -14.15 -7.03 12.66
C CYS A 93 -14.03 -5.51 12.81
N VAL A 94 -13.40 -4.83 11.84
CA VAL A 94 -13.17 -3.37 11.90
C VAL A 94 -14.04 -2.64 10.90
N LEU A 95 -14.02 -3.07 9.64
CA LEU A 95 -14.55 -2.28 8.53
C LEU A 95 -16.06 -2.50 8.34
N ASN A 96 -16.53 -3.73 8.42
CA ASN A 96 -17.96 -4.05 8.34
C ASN A 96 -18.82 -3.29 9.38
N PRO A 97 -18.41 -3.15 10.67
CA PRO A 97 -19.13 -2.34 11.63
C PRO A 97 -19.17 -0.83 11.32
N TRP A 98 -18.19 -0.30 10.58
CA TRP A 98 -18.17 1.14 10.26
C TRP A 98 -19.28 1.55 9.30
N LYS A 99 -19.77 0.61 8.49
CA LYS A 99 -20.86 0.80 7.51
C LYS A 99 -20.69 2.13 6.77
N PRO A 100 -19.60 2.28 6.00
CA PRO A 100 -19.34 3.51 5.28
C PRO A 100 -20.44 3.72 4.23
N ALA A 101 -20.78 4.98 3.98
CA ALA A 101 -21.78 5.37 3.00
C ALA A 101 -21.30 5.08 1.56
N LYS A 102 -19.99 5.17 1.31
CA LYS A 102 -19.36 4.80 0.04
C LYS A 102 -18.33 3.68 0.23
N SER A 103 -17.89 3.10 -0.90
CA SER A 103 -16.81 2.13 -0.87
C SER A 103 -15.50 2.76 -0.40
N PHE A 104 -14.60 1.89 0.05
CA PHE A 104 -13.24 2.23 0.44
C PHE A 104 -12.28 1.20 -0.16
N HIS A 105 -11.00 1.55 -0.20
CA HIS A 105 -9.94 0.65 -0.62
C HIS A 105 -9.10 0.25 0.60
N LEU A 106 -9.05 -1.04 0.89
CA LEU A 106 -8.19 -1.62 1.92
C LEU A 106 -6.91 -2.16 1.26
N MET A 107 -5.76 -1.78 1.80
CA MET A 107 -4.45 -2.21 1.33
C MET A 107 -3.64 -2.72 2.52
N ASP A 108 -3.12 -3.95 2.40
CA ASP A 108 -2.22 -4.53 3.38
C ASP A 108 -0.80 -3.96 3.20
N ILE A 109 -0.18 -3.56 4.29
CA ILE A 109 1.22 -3.16 4.36
C ILE A 109 1.96 -4.17 5.26
N THR A 110 3.26 -4.28 5.05
CA THR A 110 4.15 -5.05 5.90
C THR A 110 3.99 -4.72 7.40
N ASN A 111 4.20 -5.74 8.23
CA ASN A 111 4.22 -5.64 9.70
C ASN A 111 2.85 -5.32 10.35
N GLY A 112 1.76 -5.84 9.74
CA GLY A 112 0.41 -5.79 10.30
C GLY A 112 -0.23 -4.41 10.28
N TYR A 113 0.24 -3.53 9.39
CA TYR A 113 -0.35 -2.23 9.12
C TYR A 113 -1.27 -2.34 7.91
N PHE A 114 -2.35 -1.57 7.92
CA PHE A 114 -3.26 -1.51 6.79
C PHE A 114 -3.58 -0.06 6.45
N LEU A 115 -3.70 0.25 5.17
CA LEU A 115 -4.25 1.53 4.70
C LEU A 115 -5.70 1.33 4.30
N VAL A 116 -6.54 2.25 4.74
CA VAL A 116 -7.91 2.36 4.24
C VAL A 116 -8.09 3.73 3.63
N LYS A 117 -8.30 3.77 2.31
CA LYS A 117 -8.58 5.01 1.56
C LYS A 117 -10.08 5.11 1.33
N PHE A 118 -10.69 6.13 1.91
CA PHE A 118 -12.12 6.37 1.80
C PHE A 118 -12.45 7.22 0.57
N GLN A 119 -13.57 6.90 -0.09
CA GLN A 119 -14.10 7.72 -1.16
C GLN A 119 -14.82 8.97 -0.62
N GLU A 120 -15.48 8.86 0.53
CA GLU A 120 -16.25 9.93 1.16
C GLU A 120 -15.52 10.56 2.35
N THR A 121 -15.60 11.89 2.48
CA THR A 121 -14.91 12.62 3.56
C THR A 121 -15.60 12.37 4.90
N ASP A 122 -16.92 12.22 4.91
CA ASP A 122 -17.68 11.96 6.13
C ASP A 122 -17.37 10.58 6.72
N ASP A 123 -17.21 9.56 5.88
CA ASP A 123 -16.80 8.22 6.30
C ASP A 123 -15.40 8.25 6.94
N TYR A 124 -14.47 8.96 6.32
CA TYR A 124 -13.13 9.17 6.86
C TYR A 124 -13.15 9.89 8.22
N ASN A 125 -13.92 10.97 8.36
CA ASN A 125 -14.03 11.73 9.61
C ASN A 125 -14.71 10.91 10.71
N LYS A 126 -15.75 10.15 10.38
CA LYS A 126 -16.44 9.24 11.30
C LYS A 126 -15.49 8.19 11.86
N VAL A 127 -14.65 7.59 11.02
CA VAL A 127 -13.68 6.58 11.43
C VAL A 127 -12.59 7.17 12.34
N LEU A 128 -12.12 8.38 12.05
CA LEU A 128 -11.12 9.06 12.89
C LEU A 128 -11.65 9.51 14.26
N THR A 129 -12.93 9.87 14.33
CA THR A 129 -13.56 10.40 15.55
C THR A 129 -14.07 9.31 16.49
N GLN A 130 -14.20 8.07 16.02
CA GLN A 130 -14.70 6.94 16.81
C GLN A 130 -13.76 6.48 17.95
N GLY A 131 -12.58 7.09 18.11
CA GLY A 131 -11.69 6.84 19.23
C GLY A 131 -11.01 5.47 19.20
N LEU A 132 -10.34 5.13 20.29
CA LEU A 132 -9.61 3.87 20.44
C LEU A 132 -10.60 2.70 20.50
N ARG A 133 -10.46 1.71 19.62
CA ARG A 133 -11.29 0.50 19.64
C ARG A 133 -10.51 -0.67 20.23
N ILE A 134 -11.20 -1.54 20.97
CA ILE A 134 -10.64 -2.79 21.47
C ILE A 134 -11.22 -3.93 20.64
N ILE A 135 -10.35 -4.78 20.08
CA ILE A 135 -10.73 -5.94 19.27
C ILE A 135 -9.95 -7.12 19.79
N PHE A 136 -10.66 -8.19 20.17
CA PHE A 136 -10.08 -9.37 20.82
C PHE A 136 -9.17 -9.04 22.03
N GLY A 137 -9.58 -8.08 22.86
CA GLY A 137 -8.82 -7.66 24.05
C GLY A 137 -7.55 -6.85 23.73
N GLN A 138 -7.34 -6.45 22.48
CA GLN A 138 -6.20 -5.65 22.06
C GLN A 138 -6.63 -4.30 21.51
N TYR A 139 -5.77 -3.30 21.69
CA TYR A 139 -6.03 -1.96 21.20
C TYR A 139 -5.80 -1.85 19.70
N PHE A 140 -6.72 -1.17 19.04
CA PHE A 140 -6.66 -0.88 17.63
C PHE A 140 -6.39 0.61 17.44
N THR A 141 -5.33 0.93 16.72
CA THR A 141 -4.93 2.30 16.42
C THR A 141 -5.45 2.71 15.06
N VAL A 142 -6.09 3.87 15.02
CA VAL A 142 -6.48 4.55 13.79
C VAL A 142 -5.68 5.85 13.73
N GLN A 143 -4.89 6.02 12.68
CA GLN A 143 -4.07 7.23 12.48
C GLN A 143 -4.33 7.83 11.11
N ARG A 144 -4.17 9.15 10.98
CA ARG A 144 -4.25 9.80 9.67
C ARG A 144 -3.06 9.36 8.81
N GLY A 145 -3.32 8.97 7.56
CA GLY A 145 -2.30 8.52 6.60
C GLY A 145 -1.15 9.53 6.41
N ARG A 146 -1.50 10.82 6.46
CA ARG A 146 -0.56 11.96 6.45
C ARG A 146 0.49 11.93 7.56
N ASN A 147 0.28 11.23 8.68
CA ASN A 147 1.27 11.17 9.75
C ASN A 147 2.46 10.24 9.44
N LEU A 148 2.32 9.26 8.55
CA LEU A 148 3.42 8.33 8.21
C LEU A 148 4.56 9.00 7.45
N LEU A 149 4.20 9.96 6.59
CA LEU A 149 5.17 10.73 5.81
C LEU A 149 5.95 11.74 6.67
N ILE A 150 5.38 12.18 7.80
CA ILE A 150 6.03 13.09 8.76
C ILE A 150 6.96 12.31 9.72
N LEU A 151 6.65 11.05 10.02
CA LEU A 151 7.49 10.19 10.85
C LEU A 151 8.78 9.74 10.14
N HIS A 152 8.74 9.52 8.82
CA HIS A 152 9.92 9.09 8.06
C HIS A 152 10.86 10.25 7.64
N SER A 153 10.45 11.51 7.84
CA SER A 153 11.34 12.68 7.69
C SER A 153 12.07 13.05 8.99
N LEU A 154 11.77 12.40 10.11
CA LEU A 154 12.34 12.70 11.44
C LEU A 154 12.93 11.49 12.20
N ILE A 155 12.89 10.28 11.63
CA ILE A 155 13.51 9.11 12.24
C ILE A 155 14.53 8.53 11.25
N PRO A 156 15.83 8.48 11.60
CA PRO A 156 16.81 7.74 10.82
C PRO A 156 16.36 6.28 10.79
N ALA A 157 16.25 5.70 9.59
CA ALA A 157 15.88 4.30 9.41
C ALA A 157 16.76 3.39 10.29
N TRP A 158 16.11 2.52 11.05
CA TRP A 158 16.74 1.38 11.73
C TRP A 158 16.99 0.26 10.72
#